data_AF-A0A2V7YXD6-F1
#
_entry.id   AF-A0A2V7YXD6-F1
#
_cell.length_a   1.000
_cell.length_b   1.000
_cell.length_c   1.000
_cell.angle_alpha   90.00
_cell.angle_beta   90.00
_cell.angle_gamma   90.00
#
_symmetry.space_group_name_H-M   'P 1'
#
loop_
_entity.id
_entity.type
_entity.pdbx_description
1 polymer ?
#
loop_
_entity_poly.entity_id
_entity_poly.type
_entity_poly.pdbx_seq_one_letter_code
_entity_poly.pdbx_strand_id
1 'polypeptide(L)'
;MNKTRSPLPVMAVGALALAACCHRSTPELADYMEKIRATGMSEGAETSVRAVASIRVGQTLLMFNKEAETGQYDREYRSGACPLPGATREQLEAWRKRLLEGTQKELERLKPLADFDRSGFITTEEGARFRSLYEFGVEAAYICQHEPCTPASVSHALGIVMPAFSDHLGSYQDLRRRATELHIAGFVPVPLVGAKEERQ
;
A
#
# COMPACT_ATOMS: atom_id res chain seq x y z
N MET A 1 65.43 15.57 -62.34
CA MET A 1 66.64 15.62 -61.50
C MET A 1 66.28 15.14 -60.09
N ASN A 2 67.03 14.15 -59.58
CA ASN A 2 67.29 13.72 -58.18
C ASN A 2 66.21 13.84 -57.09
N LYS A 3 65.76 12.70 -56.52
CA LYS A 3 66.13 12.08 -55.20
C LYS A 3 65.58 12.88 -54.00
N THR A 4 64.78 12.32 -53.09
CA THR A 4 65.20 11.32 -52.06
C THR A 4 64.01 10.61 -51.37
N ARG A 5 64.30 9.44 -50.79
CA ARG A 5 63.42 8.53 -50.01
C ARG A 5 63.25 8.96 -48.53
N SER A 6 62.08 8.64 -47.96
CA SER A 6 61.60 8.21 -46.60
C SER A 6 62.54 8.31 -45.36
N PRO A 7 62.06 8.37 -44.07
CA PRO A 7 60.86 7.70 -43.51
C PRO A 7 60.01 8.49 -42.45
N LEU A 8 58.90 7.85 -42.02
CA LEU A 8 57.96 8.22 -40.95
C LEU A 8 58.61 8.35 -39.56
N PRO A 9 57.92 9.01 -38.61
CA PRO A 9 57.56 8.29 -37.40
C PRO A 9 56.08 8.40 -37.01
N VAL A 10 55.61 7.27 -36.52
CA VAL A 10 54.42 6.97 -35.73
C VAL A 10 54.22 7.98 -34.59
N MET A 11 52.98 8.42 -34.37
CA MET A 11 52.36 8.73 -33.06
C MET A 11 50.83 8.74 -33.34
N ALA A 12 50.16 7.63 -33.06
CA ALA A 12 49.39 7.42 -31.83
C ALA A 12 48.16 8.36 -31.77
N VAL A 13 47.02 7.89 -32.30
CA VAL A 13 45.93 7.32 -31.50
C VAL A 13 45.26 8.38 -30.62
N GLY A 14 44.10 8.79 -31.08
CA GLY A 14 43.12 9.57 -30.32
C GLY A 14 41.77 9.48 -30.99
N ALA A 15 41.38 8.27 -31.43
CA ALA A 15 39.98 7.99 -31.71
C ALA A 15 39.25 8.24 -30.39
N LEU A 16 38.51 9.34 -30.33
CA LEU A 16 37.40 9.52 -29.41
C LEU A 16 36.42 8.40 -29.69
N ALA A 17 36.68 7.24 -29.10
CA ALA A 17 35.63 6.34 -28.71
C ALA A 17 34.76 7.18 -27.77
N LEU A 18 33.63 7.68 -28.29
CA LEU A 18 32.46 7.80 -27.45
C LEU A 18 32.32 6.43 -26.80
N ALA A 19 32.80 6.33 -25.56
CA ALA A 19 32.34 5.33 -24.64
C ALA A 19 30.85 5.61 -24.56
N ALA A 20 30.09 4.90 -25.40
CA ALA A 20 28.73 4.60 -25.11
C ALA A 20 28.79 4.01 -23.71
N CYS A 21 28.44 4.82 -22.72
CA CYS A 21 27.94 4.36 -21.44
C CYS A 21 26.63 3.63 -21.74
N CYS A 22 26.73 2.51 -22.46
CA CYS A 22 25.79 1.43 -22.43
C CYS A 22 25.87 0.94 -20.99
N HIS A 23 25.11 1.61 -20.13
CA HIS A 23 24.62 1.03 -18.91
C HIS A 23 23.83 -0.20 -19.36
N ARG A 24 24.53 -1.32 -19.55
CA ARG A 24 23.90 -2.63 -19.66
C ARG A 24 23.21 -2.78 -18.33
N SER A 25 21.91 -2.46 -18.29
CA SER A 25 21.04 -2.99 -17.26
C SER A 25 21.36 -4.48 -17.20
N THR A 26 21.87 -4.93 -16.06
CA THR A 26 21.99 -6.36 -15.83
C THR A 26 20.62 -6.98 -16.12
N PRO A 27 20.53 -8.20 -16.66
CA PRO A 27 19.25 -8.86 -16.90
C PRO A 27 18.31 -8.74 -15.70
N GLU A 28 18.87 -8.86 -14.49
CA GLU A 28 18.19 -8.66 -13.21
C GLU A 28 17.58 -7.26 -13.01
N LEU A 29 18.28 -6.18 -13.38
CA LEU A 29 17.74 -4.82 -13.29
C LEU A 29 16.64 -4.59 -14.33
N ALA A 30 16.79 -5.15 -15.52
CA ALA A 30 15.77 -5.08 -16.57
C ALA A 30 14.48 -5.83 -16.13
N ASP A 31 14.63 -7.04 -15.61
CA ASP A 31 13.54 -7.86 -15.08
C ASP A 31 12.85 -7.17 -13.88
N TYR A 32 13.62 -6.55 -12.99
CA TYR A 32 13.10 -5.77 -11.87
C TYR A 32 12.28 -4.55 -12.35
N MET A 33 12.79 -3.82 -13.34
CA MET A 33 12.08 -2.68 -13.93
C MET A 33 10.82 -3.10 -14.68
N GLU A 34 10.84 -4.23 -15.39
CA GLU A 34 9.64 -4.78 -16.02
C GLU A 34 8.61 -5.19 -14.98
N LYS A 35 9.04 -5.80 -13.87
CA LYS A 35 8.15 -6.14 -12.76
C LYS A 35 7.48 -4.89 -12.17
N ILE A 36 8.24 -3.83 -11.89
CA ILE A 36 7.69 -2.56 -11.38
C ILE A 36 6.68 -1.95 -12.35
N ARG A 37 6.99 -1.97 -13.65
CA ARG A 37 6.08 -1.45 -14.68
C ARG A 37 4.80 -2.28 -14.77
N ALA A 38 4.93 -3.60 -14.67
CA ALA A 38 3.79 -4.52 -14.70
C ALA A 38 2.88 -4.36 -13.47
N THR A 39 3.47 -4.17 -12.29
CA THR A 39 2.69 -3.96 -11.06
C THR A 39 2.10 -2.56 -10.97
N GLY A 40 2.73 -1.56 -11.61
CA GLY A 40 2.31 -0.16 -11.54
C GLY A 40 2.49 0.43 -10.13
N MET A 41 3.42 -0.11 -9.35
CA MET A 41 3.69 0.33 -7.99
C MET A 41 5.09 -0.07 -7.54
N SER A 42 5.63 0.68 -6.58
CA SER A 42 6.84 0.28 -5.86
C SER A 42 6.63 -0.96 -4.99
N GLU A 43 7.69 -1.66 -4.61
CA GLU A 43 7.61 -2.85 -3.75
C GLU A 43 7.03 -2.56 -2.36
N GLY A 44 7.39 -1.40 -1.77
CA GLY A 44 6.83 -0.94 -0.50
C GLY A 44 5.33 -0.63 -0.62
N ALA A 45 4.92 -0.04 -1.73
CA ALA A 45 3.50 0.16 -2.04
C ALA A 45 2.76 -1.16 -2.19
N GLU A 46 3.33 -2.12 -2.95
CA GLU A 46 2.75 -3.44 -3.13
C GLU A 46 2.52 -4.13 -1.80
N THR A 47 3.50 -4.09 -0.90
CA THR A 47 3.38 -4.66 0.44
C THR A 47 2.23 -4.03 1.22
N SER A 48 2.09 -2.71 1.17
CA SER A 48 1.07 -1.97 1.92
C SER A 48 -0.34 -2.16 1.37
N VAL A 49 -0.52 -2.08 0.05
CA VAL A 49 -1.82 -2.29 -0.60
C VAL A 49 -2.24 -3.76 -0.52
N ARG A 50 -1.29 -4.70 -0.65
CA ARG A 50 -1.53 -6.15 -0.47
C ARG A 50 -1.94 -6.46 0.96
N ALA A 51 -1.39 -5.80 1.98
CA ALA A 51 -1.83 -5.97 3.37
C ALA A 51 -3.31 -5.62 3.54
N VAL A 52 -3.76 -4.49 2.97
CA VAL A 52 -5.19 -4.11 2.97
C VAL A 52 -6.03 -5.15 2.21
N ALA A 53 -5.57 -5.60 1.04
CA ALA A 53 -6.24 -6.64 0.27
C ALA A 53 -6.41 -7.94 1.08
N SER A 54 -5.35 -8.38 1.75
CA SER A 54 -5.34 -9.58 2.61
C SER A 54 -6.28 -9.45 3.82
N ILE A 55 -6.36 -8.27 4.44
CA ILE A 55 -7.34 -8.00 5.50
C ILE A 55 -8.77 -8.15 4.94
N ARG A 56 -9.03 -7.55 3.79
CA ARG A 56 -10.36 -7.51 3.19
C ARG A 56 -10.88 -8.86 2.71
N VAL A 57 -10.00 -9.78 2.34
CA VAL A 57 -10.39 -11.15 1.95
C VAL A 57 -10.32 -12.15 3.10
N GLY A 58 -9.96 -11.71 4.31
CA GLY A 58 -9.84 -12.55 5.50
C GLY A 58 -8.60 -13.46 5.52
N GLN A 59 -7.60 -13.19 4.67
CA GLN A 59 -6.31 -13.85 4.76
C GLN A 59 -5.53 -13.37 5.99
N THR A 60 -5.69 -12.10 6.34
CA THR A 60 -5.22 -11.50 7.59
C THR A 60 -6.42 -11.02 8.39
N LEU A 61 -6.46 -11.34 9.68
CA LEU A 61 -7.47 -10.82 10.61
C LEU A 61 -6.87 -9.61 11.30
N LEU A 62 -7.53 -8.45 11.16
CA LEU A 62 -7.24 -7.25 11.94
C LEU A 62 -8.19 -7.23 13.14
N MET A 63 -7.61 -7.28 14.34
CA MET A 63 -8.33 -7.28 15.61
C MET A 63 -7.94 -6.05 16.42
N PHE A 64 -8.82 -5.63 17.31
CA PHE A 64 -8.60 -4.46 18.17
C PHE A 64 -8.75 -4.89 19.63
N ASN A 65 -7.72 -4.66 20.43
CA ASN A 65 -7.71 -5.01 21.84
C ASN A 65 -7.61 -3.72 22.66
N LYS A 66 -8.52 -3.53 23.62
CA LYS A 66 -8.47 -2.39 24.51
C LYS A 66 -7.46 -2.63 25.63
N GLU A 67 -6.49 -1.75 25.77
CA GLU A 67 -5.56 -1.72 26.89
C GLU A 67 -6.28 -1.21 28.15
N ALA A 68 -6.20 -1.98 29.23
CA ALA A 68 -6.96 -1.71 30.46
C ALA A 68 -6.50 -0.44 31.19
N GLU A 69 -5.22 -0.08 31.09
CA GLU A 69 -4.63 1.04 31.82
C GLU A 69 -4.92 2.38 31.15
N THR A 70 -4.75 2.45 29.82
CA THR A 70 -4.87 3.69 29.05
C THR A 70 -6.26 3.88 28.45
N GLY A 71 -7.03 2.80 28.32
CA GLY A 71 -8.29 2.77 27.58
C GLY A 71 -8.13 2.85 26.07
N GLN A 72 -6.90 2.78 25.55
CA GLN A 72 -6.58 2.84 24.13
C GLN A 72 -6.73 1.48 23.46
N TYR A 73 -6.93 1.47 22.15
CA TYR A 73 -7.00 0.26 21.35
C TYR A 73 -5.67 0.03 20.62
N ASP A 74 -5.20 -1.21 20.70
CA ASP A 74 -4.08 -1.71 19.92
C ASP A 74 -4.56 -2.62 18.79
N ARG A 75 -3.86 -2.53 17.66
CA ARG A 75 -4.09 -3.40 16.50
C ARG A 75 -3.32 -4.70 16.64
N GLU A 76 -4.03 -5.81 16.54
CA GLU A 76 -3.44 -7.15 16.46
C GLU A 76 -3.71 -7.78 15.10
N TYR A 77 -2.67 -8.32 14.47
CA TYR A 77 -2.76 -9.00 13.18
C TYR A 77 -2.60 -10.50 13.38
N ARG A 78 -3.60 -11.28 12.98
CA ARG A 78 -3.54 -12.75 13.00
C ARG A 78 -3.67 -13.32 11.60
N SER A 79 -3.10 -14.51 11.40
CA SER A 79 -3.31 -15.26 10.16
C SER A 79 -4.73 -15.81 10.12
N GLY A 80 -5.52 -15.40 9.13
CA GLY A 80 -6.80 -16.03 8.78
C GLY A 80 -6.63 -17.25 7.87
N ALA A 81 -5.39 -17.56 7.48
CA ALA A 81 -5.08 -18.71 6.63
C ALA A 81 -5.03 -20.05 7.39
N CYS A 82 -5.18 -20.05 8.72
CA CYS A 82 -5.30 -21.26 9.53
C CYS A 82 -6.75 -21.78 9.49
N PRO A 83 -7.01 -23.00 8.99
CA PRO A 83 -8.36 -23.54 8.92
C PRO A 83 -8.85 -23.99 10.30
N LEU A 84 -10.15 -24.32 10.35
CA LEU A 84 -10.79 -25.00 11.48
C LEU A 84 -10.07 -26.33 11.80
N PRO A 85 -10.04 -26.74 13.09
CA PRO A 85 -9.50 -28.05 13.48
C PRO A 85 -10.13 -29.20 12.67
N GLY A 86 -9.31 -30.10 12.12
CA GLY A 86 -9.77 -31.28 11.38
C GLY A 86 -9.81 -31.15 9.85
N ALA A 87 -9.36 -30.04 9.27
CA ALA A 87 -9.25 -29.90 7.81
C ALA A 87 -8.19 -30.83 7.21
N THR A 88 -8.50 -31.43 6.06
CA THR A 88 -7.53 -32.24 5.29
C THR A 88 -6.51 -31.35 4.59
N ARG A 89 -5.40 -31.94 4.11
CA ARG A 89 -4.36 -31.23 3.35
C ARG A 89 -4.94 -30.61 2.07
N GLU A 90 -5.79 -31.33 1.36
CA GLU A 90 -6.39 -30.87 0.11
C GLU A 90 -7.33 -29.69 0.34
N GLN A 91 -8.10 -29.71 1.43
CA GLN A 91 -8.94 -28.58 1.85
C GLN A 91 -8.10 -27.35 2.21
N LEU A 92 -6.98 -27.57 2.89
CA LEU A 92 -5.99 -26.56 3.24
C LEU A 92 -5.40 -25.87 2.01
N GLU A 93 -4.96 -26.66 1.04
CA GLU A 93 -4.39 -26.15 -0.21
C GLU A 93 -5.42 -25.38 -1.03
N ALA A 94 -6.65 -25.89 -1.14
CA ALA A 94 -7.74 -25.21 -1.82
C ALA A 94 -8.10 -23.87 -1.12
N TRP A 95 -8.14 -23.85 0.21
CA TRP A 95 -8.40 -22.63 0.99
C TRP A 95 -7.31 -21.58 0.78
N ARG A 96 -6.04 -21.98 0.89
CA ARG A 96 -4.90 -21.07 0.68
C ARG A 96 -4.89 -20.51 -0.74
N LYS A 97 -5.13 -21.36 -1.74
CA LYS A 97 -5.23 -20.94 -3.13
C LYS A 97 -6.35 -19.91 -3.32
N ARG A 98 -7.53 -20.16 -2.76
CA ARG A 98 -8.66 -19.21 -2.80
C ARG A 98 -8.32 -17.86 -2.16
N LEU A 99 -7.65 -17.87 -1.01
CA LEU A 99 -7.23 -16.63 -0.34
C LEU A 99 -6.19 -15.87 -1.16
N LEU A 100 -5.19 -16.55 -1.74
CA LEU A 100 -4.17 -15.92 -2.58
C LEU A 100 -4.77 -15.31 -3.85
N GLU A 101 -5.63 -16.05 -4.56
CA GLU A 101 -6.34 -15.55 -5.74
C GLU A 101 -7.26 -14.38 -5.39
N GLY A 102 -7.97 -14.47 -4.26
CA GLY A 102 -8.80 -13.40 -3.72
C GLY A 102 -7.98 -12.14 -3.41
N THR A 103 -6.87 -12.27 -2.70
CA THR A 103 -5.95 -11.17 -2.38
C THR A 103 -5.43 -10.52 -3.64
N GLN A 104 -5.01 -11.28 -4.65
CA GLN A 104 -4.50 -10.70 -5.90
C GLN A 104 -5.58 -9.94 -6.67
N LYS A 105 -6.81 -10.48 -6.75
CA LYS A 105 -7.94 -9.78 -7.36
C LYS A 105 -8.27 -8.48 -6.60
N GLU A 106 -8.23 -8.54 -5.28
CA GLU A 106 -8.53 -7.40 -4.43
C GLU A 106 -7.44 -6.32 -4.49
N LEU A 107 -6.16 -6.71 -4.60
CA LEU A 107 -5.04 -5.80 -4.81
C LEU A 107 -5.26 -4.95 -6.07
N GLU A 108 -5.56 -5.58 -7.22
CA GLU A 108 -5.80 -4.83 -8.45
C GLU A 108 -6.99 -3.87 -8.33
N ARG A 109 -8.05 -4.28 -7.61
CA ARG A 109 -9.21 -3.43 -7.37
C ARG A 109 -8.89 -2.22 -6.49
N LEU A 110 -7.92 -2.33 -5.58
CA LEU A 110 -7.53 -1.27 -4.66
C LEU A 110 -6.55 -0.25 -5.24
N LYS A 111 -5.83 -0.58 -6.32
CA LYS A 111 -4.82 0.30 -6.93
C LYS A 111 -5.33 1.73 -7.21
N PRO A 112 -6.52 1.94 -7.81
CA PRO A 112 -7.01 3.30 -8.10
C PRO A 112 -7.32 4.15 -6.85
N LEU A 113 -7.43 3.51 -5.68
CA LEU A 113 -7.60 4.22 -4.39
C LEU A 113 -6.27 4.55 -3.73
N ALA A 114 -5.27 3.69 -3.92
CA ALA A 114 -3.93 3.88 -3.40
C ALA A 114 -3.11 4.89 -4.24
N ASP A 115 -3.42 5.05 -5.53
CA ASP A 115 -2.89 6.11 -6.38
C ASP A 115 -3.57 7.44 -6.03
N PHE A 116 -2.93 8.27 -5.19
CA PHE A 116 -3.52 9.51 -4.69
C PHE A 116 -3.34 10.65 -5.69
N ASP A 117 -2.22 10.70 -6.39
CA ASP A 117 -1.94 11.73 -7.39
C ASP A 117 -2.49 11.40 -8.79
N ARG A 118 -3.00 10.17 -8.99
CA ARG A 118 -3.56 9.66 -10.25
C ARG A 118 -2.52 9.59 -11.37
N SER A 119 -1.26 9.43 -11.01
CA SER A 119 -0.15 9.29 -11.97
C SER A 119 -0.17 7.95 -12.71
N GLY A 120 -0.91 6.96 -12.19
CA GLY A 120 -0.86 5.58 -12.65
C GLY A 120 0.29 4.78 -12.04
N PHE A 121 1.05 5.35 -11.09
CA PHE A 121 2.12 4.66 -10.38
C PHE A 121 2.05 4.93 -8.87
N ILE A 122 1.94 3.87 -8.06
CA ILE A 122 1.80 4.01 -6.61
C ILE A 122 3.18 3.99 -5.93
N THR A 123 3.52 5.09 -5.27
CA THR A 123 4.74 5.24 -4.48
C THR A 123 4.64 4.54 -3.11
N THR A 124 5.78 4.27 -2.48
CA THR A 124 5.83 3.62 -1.15
C THR A 124 5.04 4.44 -0.12
N GLU A 125 5.18 5.76 -0.19
CA GLU A 125 4.51 6.74 0.66
C GLU A 125 2.99 6.67 0.48
N GLU A 126 2.53 6.61 -0.76
CA GLU A 126 1.10 6.47 -1.05
C GLU A 126 0.54 5.13 -0.58
N GLY A 127 1.25 4.03 -0.80
CA GLY A 127 0.84 2.73 -0.31
C GLY A 127 0.75 2.68 1.22
N ALA A 128 1.74 3.24 1.92
CA ALA A 128 1.75 3.34 3.38
C ALA A 128 0.60 4.22 3.89
N ARG A 129 0.38 5.38 3.25
CA ARG A 129 -0.75 6.28 3.55
C ARG A 129 -2.08 5.58 3.35
N PHE A 130 -2.26 4.87 2.24
CA PHE A 130 -3.47 4.13 1.93
C PHE A 130 -3.78 3.09 3.01
N ARG A 131 -2.77 2.29 3.40
CA ARG A 131 -2.91 1.30 4.48
C ARG A 131 -3.28 1.97 5.81
N SER A 132 -2.55 3.02 6.19
CA SER A 132 -2.80 3.74 7.44
C SER A 132 -4.23 4.28 7.52
N LEU A 133 -4.73 4.90 6.44
CA LEU A 133 -6.10 5.42 6.39
C LEU A 133 -7.15 4.30 6.44
N TYR A 134 -6.91 3.18 5.74
CA TYR A 134 -7.82 2.04 5.79
C TYR A 134 -7.94 1.48 7.21
N GLU A 135 -6.81 1.19 7.86
CA GLU A 135 -6.77 0.65 9.22
C GLU A 135 -7.40 1.62 10.23
N PHE A 136 -7.09 2.92 10.14
CA PHE A 136 -7.72 3.97 10.94
C PHE A 136 -9.24 3.93 10.84
N GLY A 137 -9.77 3.84 9.61
CA GLY A 137 -11.22 3.85 9.41
C GLY A 137 -11.94 2.63 9.96
N VAL A 138 -11.33 1.44 9.81
CA VAL A 138 -11.87 0.19 10.38
C VAL A 138 -11.84 0.25 11.91
N GLU A 139 -10.75 0.73 12.49
CA GLU A 139 -10.59 0.86 13.94
C GLU A 139 -11.56 1.90 14.54
N ALA A 140 -11.65 3.09 13.95
CA ALA A 140 -12.58 4.13 14.39
C ALA A 140 -14.04 3.65 14.34
N ALA A 141 -14.41 2.91 13.28
CA ALA A 141 -15.73 2.31 13.17
C ALA A 141 -15.95 1.20 14.21
N TYR A 142 -14.93 0.40 14.53
CA TYR A 142 -14.99 -0.60 15.60
C TYR A 142 -15.18 0.05 16.96
N ILE A 143 -14.43 1.11 17.28
CA ILE A 143 -14.56 1.87 18.53
C ILE A 143 -15.98 2.43 18.65
N CYS A 144 -16.52 3.03 17.59
CA CYS A 144 -17.90 3.52 17.58
C CYS A 144 -18.98 2.45 17.85
N GLN A 145 -18.69 1.16 17.67
CA GLN A 145 -19.61 0.07 17.98
C GLN A 145 -19.53 -0.38 19.45
N HIS A 146 -18.42 -0.07 20.15
CA HIS A 146 -18.15 -0.57 21.50
C HIS A 146 -18.08 0.55 22.56
N GLU A 147 -17.88 1.80 22.12
CA GLU A 147 -17.67 2.97 22.95
C GLU A 147 -18.59 4.13 22.50
N PRO A 148 -18.73 5.20 23.31
CA PRO A 148 -19.42 6.40 22.84
C PRO A 148 -18.80 6.92 21.54
N CYS A 149 -19.60 6.96 20.47
CA CYS A 149 -19.13 7.40 19.14
C CYS A 149 -19.12 8.93 19.04
N THR A 150 -18.26 9.58 19.82
CA THR A 150 -18.00 11.04 19.77
C THR A 150 -16.56 11.31 19.34
N PRO A 151 -16.25 12.46 18.72
CA PRO A 151 -14.88 12.78 18.31
C PRO A 151 -13.85 12.64 19.44
N ALA A 152 -14.16 13.16 20.64
CA ALA A 152 -13.27 13.10 21.79
C ALA A 152 -13.04 11.67 22.29
N SER A 153 -14.09 10.86 22.37
CA SER A 153 -14.02 9.45 22.80
C SER A 153 -13.18 8.63 21.83
N VAL A 154 -13.44 8.76 20.52
CA VAL A 154 -12.71 8.01 19.49
C VAL A 154 -11.25 8.47 19.40
N SER A 155 -10.98 9.78 19.46
CA SER A 155 -9.61 10.32 19.49
C SER A 155 -8.81 9.78 20.67
N HIS A 156 -9.42 9.75 21.86
CA HIS A 156 -8.80 9.20 23.06
C HIS A 156 -8.54 7.69 22.94
N ALA A 157 -9.54 6.93 22.50
CA ALA A 157 -9.44 5.47 22.32
C ALA A 157 -8.41 5.08 21.24
N LEU A 158 -8.15 5.92 20.25
CA LEU A 158 -7.09 5.73 19.26
C LEU A 158 -5.69 6.16 19.76
N GLY A 159 -5.60 6.85 20.90
CA GLY A 159 -4.35 7.44 21.38
C GLY A 159 -3.84 8.60 20.51
N ILE A 160 -4.72 9.25 19.73
CA ILE A 160 -4.37 10.35 18.82
C ILE A 160 -4.90 11.67 19.38
N VAL A 161 -4.15 12.76 19.21
CA VAL A 161 -4.61 14.10 19.59
C VAL A 161 -5.67 14.63 18.62
N MET A 162 -6.63 15.42 19.11
CA MET A 162 -7.78 15.89 18.33
C MET A 162 -7.46 16.50 16.95
N PRO A 163 -6.43 17.36 16.77
CA PRO A 163 -6.11 17.88 15.44
C PRO A 163 -5.73 16.77 14.44
N ALA A 164 -4.84 15.86 14.84
CA ALA A 164 -4.44 14.74 13.99
C ALA A 164 -5.59 13.74 13.76
N PHE A 165 -6.48 13.57 14.73
CA PHE A 165 -7.70 12.78 14.56
C PHE A 165 -8.61 13.39 13.49
N SER A 166 -8.85 14.70 13.55
CA SER A 166 -9.67 15.41 12.54
C SER A 166 -9.08 15.28 11.13
N ASP A 167 -7.75 15.43 10.99
CA ASP A 167 -7.07 15.31 9.70
C ASP A 167 -7.16 13.88 9.12
N HIS A 168 -6.96 12.86 9.96
CA HIS A 168 -7.11 11.47 9.56
C HIS A 168 -8.57 11.14 9.20
N LEU A 169 -9.53 11.65 9.97
CA LEU A 169 -10.95 11.48 9.68
C LEU A 169 -11.34 12.08 8.34
N GLY A 170 -10.92 13.33 8.06
CA GLY A 170 -11.17 13.98 6.77
C GLY A 170 -10.55 13.19 5.61
N SER A 171 -9.28 12.80 5.75
CA SER A 171 -8.58 11.98 4.74
C SER A 171 -9.26 10.63 4.50
N TYR A 172 -9.76 9.98 5.56
CA TYR A 172 -10.49 8.73 5.44
C TYR A 172 -11.86 8.91 4.78
N GLN A 173 -12.60 9.97 5.13
CA GLN A 173 -13.88 10.30 4.50
C GLN A 173 -13.72 10.55 2.99
N ASP A 174 -12.65 11.23 2.59
CA ASP A 174 -12.32 11.41 1.17
C ASP A 174 -11.97 10.08 0.48
N LEU A 175 -11.17 9.22 1.12
CA LEU A 175 -10.87 7.89 0.61
C LEU A 175 -12.14 7.05 0.44
N ARG A 176 -13.05 7.07 1.43
CA ARG A 176 -14.34 6.37 1.37
C ARG A 176 -15.25 6.92 0.28
N ARG A 177 -15.26 8.24 0.07
CA ARG A 177 -16.01 8.86 -1.04
C ARG A 177 -15.51 8.37 -2.38
N ARG A 178 -14.18 8.41 -2.63
CA ARG A 178 -13.55 7.85 -3.84
C ARG A 178 -13.88 6.37 -4.02
N ALA A 179 -13.83 5.58 -2.95
CA ALA A 179 -14.20 4.17 -2.99
C ALA A 179 -15.67 3.97 -3.41
N THR A 180 -16.57 4.82 -2.92
CA THR A 180 -17.98 4.80 -3.31
C THR A 180 -18.17 5.13 -4.79
N GLU A 181 -17.49 6.18 -5.28
CA GLU A 181 -17.51 6.59 -6.69
C GLU A 181 -16.98 5.49 -7.63
N LEU A 182 -16.01 4.70 -7.17
CA LEU A 182 -15.43 3.57 -7.91
C LEU A 182 -16.16 2.24 -7.66
N HIS A 183 -17.29 2.24 -6.94
CA HIS A 183 -18.04 1.04 -6.56
C HIS A 183 -17.21 -0.02 -5.82
N ILE A 184 -16.23 0.43 -5.04
CA ILE A 184 -15.38 -0.40 -4.19
C ILE A 184 -16.00 -0.42 -2.78
N ALA A 185 -16.71 -1.50 -2.44
CA ALA A 185 -17.27 -1.73 -1.10
C ALA A 185 -16.18 -1.81 -0.01
N GLY A 186 -16.54 -2.09 1.24
CA GLY A 186 -15.58 -2.44 2.31
C GLY A 186 -14.86 -1.27 3.00
N PHE A 187 -15.28 -0.03 2.72
CA PHE A 187 -14.90 1.17 3.46
C PHE A 187 -16.09 1.60 4.32
N VAL A 188 -16.01 1.33 5.63
CA VAL A 188 -17.11 1.52 6.58
C VAL A 188 -17.26 3.00 6.97
N PRO A 189 -18.50 3.49 7.19
CA PRO A 189 -18.68 4.84 7.73
C PRO A 189 -18.20 4.91 9.19
N VAL A 190 -17.69 6.08 9.59
CA VAL A 190 -17.40 6.43 11.00
C VAL A 190 -18.45 7.46 11.45
N PRO A 191 -19.57 7.03 12.06
CA PRO A 191 -20.74 7.89 12.28
C PRO A 191 -20.63 8.71 13.57
N LEU A 192 -19.65 9.62 13.65
CA LEU A 192 -19.42 10.43 14.85
C LEU A 192 -20.64 11.32 15.17
N VAL A 193 -21.13 11.19 16.40
CA VAL A 193 -22.19 12.05 16.96
C VAL A 193 -21.58 13.40 17.36
N GLY A 194 -22.19 14.49 16.91
CA GLY A 194 -21.77 15.85 17.29
C GLY A 194 -20.60 16.42 16.49
N ALA A 195 -20.09 15.70 15.50
CA ALA A 195 -19.25 16.30 14.46
C ALA A 195 -20.14 17.20 13.60
N LYS A 196 -20.26 18.48 13.96
CA LYS A 196 -20.89 19.45 13.06
C LYS A 196 -20.09 19.45 11.75
N GLU A 197 -20.80 19.31 10.64
CA GLU A 197 -20.27 19.60 9.31
C GLU A 197 -19.94 21.09 9.26
N GLU A 198 -18.74 21.48 9.71
CA GLU A 198 -18.16 22.77 9.35
C GLU A 198 -17.64 22.64 7.92
N ARG A 199 -18.57 22.64 6.96
CA ARG A 199 -18.28 23.01 5.58
C ARG A 199 -18.70 24.47 5.39
N GLN A 200 -17.68 25.24 4.97
CA GLN A 200 -17.64 26.62 4.52
C GLN A 200 -18.97 27.24 4.07
#